data_AF-A0AAD9NNE6-F1
#
_entry.id   AF-A0AAD9NNE6-F1
#
_cell.length_a   1.000
_cell.length_b   1.000
_cell.length_c   1.000
_cell.angle_alpha   90.00
_cell.angle_beta   90.00
_cell.angle_gamma   90.00
#
_symmetry.space_group_name_H-M   'P 1'
#
loop_
_entity.id
_entity.type
_entity.pdbx_description
1 polymer ?
#
loop_
_entity_poly.entity_id
_entity_poly.type
_entity_poly.pdbx_seq_one_letter_code
_entity_poly.pdbx_strand_id
1 'polypeptide(L)'
;MDDIKRAFARYDVDGDGSISYVEAHQVLHDELGFDPDKTRRMIQVYDRNGDGRLSYEEFIWFYWKIQEKKLELQNIFKRMDRDGNNEISFEEARDVLRDFRFSDGEIQTLMKHHDSNHDGILQYHEFVHFWNDCGGKLPTKDPLK
;
A
#
# COMPACT_ATOMS: atom_id res chain seq x y z
N MET A 1 -2.94 4.93 -22.16
CA MET A 1 -2.02 3.83 -22.54
C MET A 1 -0.59 4.20 -22.21
N ASP A 2 -0.21 5.47 -22.39
CA ASP A 2 1.10 6.01 -22.01
C ASP A 2 1.41 5.88 -20.52
N ASP A 3 0.41 5.98 -19.63
CA ASP A 3 0.62 5.82 -18.18
C ASP A 3 1.11 4.42 -17.80
N ILE A 4 0.58 3.37 -18.44
CA ILE A 4 1.00 1.98 -18.18
C ILE A 4 2.40 1.74 -18.72
N LYS A 5 2.73 2.28 -19.91
CA LYS A 5 4.10 2.17 -20.46
C LYS A 5 5.13 2.89 -19.60
N ARG A 6 4.78 4.07 -19.07
CA ARG A 6 5.62 4.81 -18.14
C ARG A 6 5.77 4.10 -16.80
N ALA A 7 4.69 3.50 -16.30
CA ALA A 7 4.74 2.69 -15.09
C ALA A 7 5.59 1.44 -15.31
N PHE A 8 5.43 0.74 -16.44
CA PHE A 8 6.24 -0.41 -16.80
C PHE A 8 7.73 -0.05 -16.80
N ALA A 9 8.12 1.03 -17.47
CA ALA A 9 9.50 1.52 -17.48
C ALA A 9 10.02 2.01 -16.11
N ARG A 10 9.14 2.26 -15.13
CA ARG A 10 9.53 2.59 -13.75
C ARG A 10 9.75 1.33 -12.92
N TYR A 11 9.03 0.26 -13.23
CA TYR A 11 9.18 -1.04 -12.58
C TYR A 11 10.34 -1.84 -13.20
N ASP A 12 10.44 -1.87 -14.53
CA ASP A 12 11.52 -2.51 -15.30
C ASP A 12 12.78 -1.62 -15.24
N VAL A 13 13.62 -1.84 -14.22
CA VAL A 13 14.80 -1.01 -13.94
C VAL A 13 15.97 -1.45 -14.81
N ASP A 14 16.09 -2.76 -15.06
CA ASP A 14 17.14 -3.29 -15.93
C ASP A 14 16.82 -3.17 -17.43
N GLY A 15 15.57 -2.89 -17.77
CA GLY A 15 15.11 -2.62 -19.13
C GLY A 15 15.05 -3.87 -20.00
N ASP A 16 14.94 -5.06 -19.38
CA ASP A 16 14.94 -6.33 -20.11
C ASP A 16 13.59 -6.67 -20.75
N GLY A 17 12.57 -5.82 -20.52
CA GLY A 17 11.23 -5.97 -21.10
C GLY A 17 10.34 -6.92 -20.29
N SER A 18 10.75 -7.29 -19.09
CA SER A 18 9.97 -8.05 -18.11
C SER A 18 10.22 -7.50 -16.71
N ILE A 19 9.25 -7.62 -15.81
CA ILE A 19 9.43 -7.14 -14.44
C ILE A 19 9.69 -8.33 -13.54
N SER A 20 10.90 -8.42 -13.01
CA SER A 20 11.26 -9.46 -12.06
C SER A 20 10.58 -9.28 -10.71
N TYR A 21 10.52 -10.35 -9.92
CA TYR A 21 10.03 -10.30 -8.53
C TYR A 21 10.73 -9.21 -7.71
N VAL A 22 12.05 -9.05 -7.89
CA VAL A 22 12.85 -8.11 -7.11
C VAL A 22 12.46 -6.67 -7.44
N GLU A 23 12.30 -6.37 -8.72
CA GLU A 23 11.88 -5.07 -9.23
C GLU A 23 10.46 -4.71 -8.80
N ALA A 24 9.51 -5.64 -8.97
CA ALA A 24 8.15 -5.45 -8.50
C ALA A 24 8.10 -5.27 -6.98
N HIS A 25 8.88 -6.05 -6.21
CA HIS A 25 8.93 -5.91 -4.76
C HIS A 25 9.44 -4.53 -4.32
N GLN A 26 10.50 -4.00 -4.94
CA GLN A 26 11.00 -2.68 -4.59
C GLN A 26 9.92 -1.60 -4.71
N VAL A 27 9.20 -1.58 -5.83
CA VAL A 27 8.17 -0.56 -6.04
C VAL A 27 6.92 -0.81 -5.18
N LEU A 28 6.50 -2.06 -5.02
CA LEU A 28 5.34 -2.40 -4.19
C LEU A 28 5.58 -2.17 -2.70
N HIS A 29 6.80 -2.39 -2.25
CA HIS A 29 7.20 -2.11 -0.88
C HIS A 29 7.13 -0.61 -0.60
N ASP A 30 7.65 0.22 -1.51
CA ASP A 30 7.66 1.67 -1.36
C ASP A 30 6.26 2.31 -1.51
N GLU A 31 5.50 1.89 -2.54
CA GLU A 31 4.21 2.52 -2.82
C GLU A 31 3.03 1.97 -2.01
N LEU A 32 3.09 0.69 -1.62
CA LEU A 32 1.97 0.01 -0.96
C LEU A 32 2.35 -0.63 0.37
N GLY A 33 3.61 -0.55 0.81
CA GLY A 33 4.08 -1.15 2.05
C GLY A 33 4.08 -2.67 2.06
N PHE A 34 4.04 -3.32 0.90
CA PHE A 34 3.91 -4.78 0.84
C PHE A 34 5.17 -5.49 1.35
N ASP A 35 4.94 -6.57 2.08
CA ASP A 35 5.98 -7.51 2.48
C ASP A 35 6.40 -8.43 1.31
N PRO A 36 7.59 -9.06 1.39
CA PRO A 36 8.08 -10.01 0.39
C PRO A 36 7.07 -11.11 0.06
N ASP A 37 6.45 -11.70 1.08
CA ASP A 37 5.51 -12.82 0.90
C ASP A 37 4.22 -12.39 0.19
N LYS A 38 3.68 -11.23 0.54
CA LYS A 38 2.51 -10.64 -0.11
C LYS A 38 2.80 -10.25 -1.55
N THR A 39 3.96 -9.66 -1.81
CA THR A 39 4.41 -9.36 -3.18
C THR A 39 4.53 -10.63 -4.01
N ARG A 40 5.18 -11.66 -3.45
CA ARG A 40 5.35 -12.95 -4.13
C ARG A 40 4.01 -13.58 -4.50
N ARG A 41 3.07 -13.63 -3.55
CA ARG A 41 1.71 -14.13 -3.79
C ARG A 41 0.98 -13.32 -4.85
N MET A 42 1.15 -12.00 -4.84
CA MET A 42 0.53 -11.14 -5.86
C MET A 42 1.09 -11.47 -7.24
N ILE A 43 2.40 -11.50 -7.41
CA ILE A 43 3.05 -11.79 -8.70
C ILE A 43 2.62 -13.17 -9.21
N GLN A 44 2.64 -14.20 -8.35
CA GLN A 44 2.22 -15.56 -8.73
C GLN A 44 0.78 -15.67 -9.22
N VAL A 45 -0.12 -14.74 -8.84
CA VAL A 45 -1.51 -14.73 -9.34
C VAL A 45 -1.59 -14.18 -10.78
N TYR A 46 -0.66 -13.31 -11.16
CA TYR A 46 -0.64 -12.64 -12.46
C TYR A 46 0.37 -13.24 -13.45
N ASP A 47 1.43 -13.86 -12.94
CA ASP A 47 2.40 -14.68 -13.67
C ASP A 47 1.72 -15.96 -14.19
N ARG A 48 1.15 -15.87 -15.39
CA ARG A 48 0.39 -16.96 -16.02
C ARG A 48 1.30 -17.93 -16.74
N ASN A 49 2.40 -17.43 -17.28
CA ASN A 49 3.38 -18.25 -17.99
C ASN A 49 4.30 -19.01 -17.00
N GLY A 50 4.35 -18.61 -15.73
CA GLY A 50 5.08 -19.25 -14.65
C GLY A 50 6.59 -19.03 -14.73
N ASP A 51 7.04 -17.99 -15.42
CA ASP A 51 8.47 -17.69 -15.60
C ASP A 51 9.08 -16.92 -14.41
N GLY A 52 8.26 -16.55 -13.42
CA GLY A 52 8.65 -15.81 -12.23
C GLY A 52 8.85 -14.32 -12.49
N ARG A 53 8.47 -13.82 -13.67
CA ARG A 53 8.55 -12.43 -14.11
C ARG A 53 7.15 -12.01 -14.62
N LEU A 54 6.93 -10.72 -14.74
CA LEU A 54 5.72 -10.18 -15.34
C LEU A 54 6.07 -9.65 -16.72
N SER A 55 5.57 -10.33 -17.75
CA SER A 55 5.57 -9.79 -19.11
C SER A 55 4.69 -8.53 -19.19
N TYR A 56 4.85 -7.72 -20.24
CA TYR A 56 4.05 -6.51 -20.42
C TYR A 56 2.52 -6.77 -20.37
N GLU A 57 2.06 -7.89 -20.93
CA GLU A 57 0.64 -8.25 -20.91
C GLU A 57 0.14 -8.60 -19.50
N GLU A 58 0.92 -9.34 -18.73
CA GLU A 58 0.62 -9.67 -17.33
C GLU A 58 0.71 -8.44 -16.43
N PHE A 59 1.68 -7.57 -16.69
CA PHE A 59 1.84 -6.30 -16.01
C PHE A 59 0.63 -5.39 -16.18
N ILE A 60 -0.04 -5.36 -17.34
CA ILE A 60 -1.25 -4.54 -17.51
C ILE A 60 -2.29 -4.92 -16.44
N TRP A 61 -2.57 -6.22 -16.27
CA TRP A 61 -3.55 -6.70 -15.30
C TRP A 61 -3.10 -6.44 -13.87
N PHE A 62 -1.83 -6.71 -13.59
CA PHE A 62 -1.21 -6.42 -12.30
C PHE A 62 -1.30 -4.93 -11.96
N TYR A 63 -0.94 -4.04 -12.89
CA TYR A 63 -0.93 -2.59 -12.72
C TYR A 63 -2.31 -2.07 -12.33
N TRP A 64 -3.38 -2.49 -13.00
CA TRP A 64 -4.74 -2.09 -12.62
C TRP A 64 -5.10 -2.53 -11.21
N LYS A 65 -4.64 -3.72 -10.79
CA LYS A 65 -4.87 -4.18 -9.42
C LYS A 65 -4.10 -3.35 -8.39
N ILE A 66 -2.87 -2.97 -8.71
CA ILE A 66 -2.07 -2.07 -7.87
C ILE A 66 -2.72 -0.69 -7.77
N GLN A 67 -3.24 -0.14 -8.87
CA GLN A 67 -3.98 1.13 -8.84
C GLN A 67 -5.25 1.05 -7.98
N GLU A 68 -6.01 -0.04 -8.08
CA GLU A 68 -7.17 -0.30 -7.22
C GLU A 68 -6.75 -0.29 -5.73
N LYS A 69 -5.69 -1.02 -5.38
CA LYS A 69 -5.16 -1.08 -4.01
C LYS A 69 -4.65 0.27 -3.52
N LYS A 70 -3.96 1.02 -4.39
CA LYS A 70 -3.46 2.36 -4.08
C LYS A 70 -4.61 3.32 -3.79
N LEU A 71 -5.67 3.28 -4.59
CA LEU A 71 -6.88 4.09 -4.38
C LEU A 71 -7.60 3.70 -3.09
N GLU A 72 -7.70 2.40 -2.77
CA GLU A 72 -8.24 1.96 -1.47
C GLU A 72 -7.45 2.57 -0.32
N LEU A 73 -6.11 2.44 -0.32
CA LEU A 73 -5.25 3.02 0.72
C LEU A 73 -5.38 4.54 0.81
N GLN A 74 -5.44 5.24 -0.32
CA GLN A 74 -5.65 6.69 -0.34
C GLN A 74 -7.01 7.10 0.22
N ASN A 75 -8.07 6.35 -0.07
CA ASN A 75 -9.39 6.63 0.48
C ASN A 75 -9.44 6.39 1.98
N ILE A 76 -8.75 5.36 2.46
CA ILE A 76 -8.62 5.10 3.89
C ILE A 76 -7.81 6.20 4.56
N PHE A 77 -6.67 6.57 3.96
CA PHE A 77 -5.82 7.65 4.44
C PHE A 77 -6.62 8.95 4.57
N LYS A 78 -7.35 9.35 3.52
CA LYS A 78 -8.26 10.51 3.53
C LYS A 78 -9.42 10.40 4.52
N ARG A 79 -9.82 9.19 4.89
CA ARG A 79 -10.87 8.99 5.89
C ARG A 79 -10.32 9.17 7.31
N MET A 80 -9.04 8.88 7.51
CA MET A 80 -8.33 9.12 8.76
C MET A 80 -7.89 10.58 8.89
N ASP A 81 -7.29 11.14 7.84
CA ASP A 81 -6.91 12.54 7.70
C ASP A 81 -8.16 13.44 7.63
N ARG A 82 -8.59 13.95 8.79
CA ARG A 82 -9.83 14.73 8.92
C ARG A 82 -9.62 16.19 8.56
N ASP A 83 -8.44 16.72 8.83
CA ASP A 83 -8.11 18.12 8.54
C ASP A 83 -7.61 18.32 7.10
N GLY A 84 -7.28 17.23 6.38
CA GLY A 84 -6.89 17.23 4.98
C GLY A 84 -5.44 17.68 4.76
N ASN A 85 -4.60 17.61 5.79
CA ASN A 85 -3.21 18.04 5.76
C ASN A 85 -2.28 17.01 5.06
N ASN A 86 -2.81 15.84 4.69
CA ASN A 86 -2.08 14.68 4.17
C ASN A 86 -1.11 14.02 5.17
N GLU A 87 -1.43 14.10 6.46
CA GLU A 87 -0.62 13.72 7.61
C GLU A 87 -1.54 13.19 8.72
N ILE A 88 -1.47 11.91 9.06
CA ILE A 88 -2.37 11.35 10.07
C ILE A 88 -1.77 11.56 11.47
N SER A 89 -2.34 12.48 12.24
CA SER A 89 -1.95 12.68 13.64
C SER A 89 -2.37 11.51 14.54
N PHE A 90 -1.75 11.38 15.71
CA PHE A 90 -2.16 10.39 16.72
C PHE A 90 -3.64 10.49 17.09
N GLU A 91 -4.17 11.71 17.16
CA GLU A 91 -5.57 11.94 17.53
C GLU A 91 -6.53 11.44 16.45
N GLU A 92 -6.19 11.63 15.17
CA GLU A 92 -6.94 11.16 14.02
C GLU A 92 -6.89 9.64 13.85
N ALA A 93 -5.68 9.06 13.92
CA ALA A 93 -5.51 7.62 13.94
C ALA A 93 -6.31 7.00 15.11
N ARG A 94 -6.25 7.60 16.30
CA ARG A 94 -6.99 7.13 17.47
C ARG A 94 -8.50 7.18 17.26
N ASP A 95 -9.03 8.26 16.71
CA ASP A 95 -10.48 8.42 16.48
C ASP A 95 -11.00 7.29 15.58
N VAL A 96 -10.29 7.01 14.49
CA VAL A 96 -10.69 5.96 13.55
C VAL A 96 -10.42 4.56 14.09
N LEU A 97 -9.27 4.30 14.70
CA LEU A 97 -8.90 2.96 15.17
C LEU A 97 -9.69 2.50 16.41
N ARG A 98 -10.20 3.44 17.23
CA ARG A 98 -11.14 3.11 18.31
C ARG A 98 -12.43 2.49 17.81
N ASP A 99 -12.93 2.90 16.64
CA ASP A 99 -14.11 2.28 16.02
C ASP A 99 -13.87 0.79 15.69
N PHE A 100 -12.60 0.39 15.56
CA PHE A 100 -12.19 -0.99 15.28
C PHE A 100 -11.67 -1.74 16.50
N ARG A 101 -11.97 -1.26 17.72
CA ARG A 101 -11.64 -1.91 19.01
C ARG A 101 -10.16 -1.95 19.36
N PHE A 102 -9.32 -1.15 18.71
CA PHE A 102 -7.95 -0.94 19.17
C PHE A 102 -7.94 -0.07 20.43
N SER A 103 -7.10 -0.41 21.39
CA SER A 103 -6.86 0.41 22.58
C SER A 103 -5.84 1.52 22.31
N ASP A 104 -5.93 2.62 23.06
CA ASP A 104 -4.99 3.74 22.93
C ASP A 104 -3.52 3.30 23.08
N GLY A 105 -3.25 2.30 23.92
CA GLY A 105 -1.91 1.74 24.10
C GLY A 105 -1.40 0.94 22.90
N GLU A 106 -2.28 0.17 22.24
CA GLU A 106 -1.95 -0.54 20.99
C GLU A 106 -1.69 0.47 19.87
N ILE A 107 -2.55 1.47 19.73
CA ILE A 107 -2.41 2.53 18.71
C ILE A 107 -1.10 3.30 18.92
N GLN A 108 -0.76 3.65 20.16
CA GLN A 108 0.50 4.32 20.47
C GLN A 108 1.72 3.46 20.17
N THR A 109 1.63 2.15 20.42
CA THR A 109 2.72 1.21 20.13
C THR A 109 2.91 1.04 18.63
N LEU A 110 1.82 0.89 17.88
CA LEU A 110 1.84 0.77 16.42
C LEU A 110 2.32 2.04 15.74
N MET A 111 1.85 3.21 16.20
CA MET A 111 2.35 4.49 15.69
C MET A 111 3.83 4.65 15.98
N LYS A 112 4.29 4.48 17.22
CA LYS A 112 5.73 4.59 17.54
C LYS A 112 6.63 3.61 16.78
N HIS A 113 6.09 2.46 16.40
CA HIS A 113 6.85 1.47 15.64
C HIS A 113 7.06 1.88 14.17
N HIS A 114 6.11 2.62 13.59
CA HIS A 114 6.14 3.01 12.17
C HIS A 114 6.48 4.48 11.92
N ASP A 115 6.24 5.35 12.90
CA ASP A 115 6.67 6.75 13.00
C ASP A 115 8.20 6.80 13.11
N SER A 116 8.84 6.84 11.95
CA SER A 116 10.29 6.70 11.78
C SER A 116 11.02 8.01 12.02
N ASN A 117 10.33 9.13 11.79
CA ASN A 117 10.86 10.47 12.03
C ASN A 117 10.53 10.98 13.46
N HIS A 118 9.72 10.23 14.21
CA HIS A 118 9.30 10.51 15.59
C HIS A 118 8.60 11.86 15.75
N ASP A 119 7.89 12.31 14.70
CA ASP A 119 7.14 13.56 14.72
C ASP A 119 5.74 13.39 15.34
N GLY A 120 5.33 12.15 15.64
CA GLY A 120 4.02 11.82 16.20
C GLY A 120 2.88 11.81 15.17
N ILE A 121 3.24 11.84 13.89
CA ILE A 121 2.37 11.88 12.72
C ILE A 121 2.72 10.66 11.86
N LEU A 122 1.74 10.13 11.14
CA LEU A 122 1.97 9.12 10.11
C LEU A 122 1.84 9.77 8.73
N GLN A 123 2.97 9.90 8.05
CA GLN A 123 2.97 10.27 6.63
C GLN A 123 2.46 9.11 5.79
N TYR A 124 2.07 9.38 4.53
CA TYR A 124 1.52 8.34 3.65
C TYR A 124 2.43 7.10 3.52
N HIS A 125 3.75 7.29 3.41
CA HIS A 125 4.68 6.17 3.29
C HIS A 125 4.80 5.35 4.58
N GLU A 126 4.57 5.94 5.76
CA GLU A 126 4.55 5.23 7.04
C GLU A 126 3.21 4.53 7.25
N PHE A 127 2.13 5.21 6.85
CA PHE A 127 0.77 4.69 6.90
C PHE A 127 0.62 3.40 6.10
N VAL A 128 1.21 3.28 4.91
CA VAL A 128 1.07 2.04 4.11
C VAL A 128 1.67 0.82 4.81
N HIS A 129 2.78 1.00 5.53
CA HIS A 129 3.36 -0.08 6.35
C HIS A 129 2.50 -0.38 7.57
N PHE A 130 2.11 0.65 8.32
CA PHE A 130 1.19 0.55 9.46
C PHE A 130 -0.10 -0.20 9.09
N TRP A 131 -0.67 0.11 7.92
CA TRP A 131 -1.91 -0.48 7.44
C TRP A 131 -1.78 -1.96 7.10
N ASN A 132 -0.65 -2.37 6.51
CA ASN A 132 -0.39 -3.78 6.23
C ASN A 132 -0.17 -4.57 7.51
N ASP A 133 0.51 -3.99 8.51
CA ASP A 133 0.75 -4.62 9.81
C ASP A 133 -0.54 -4.79 10.62
N CYS A 134 -1.46 -3.81 10.53
CA CYS A 134 -2.81 -3.88 11.10
C CYS A 134 -3.74 -4.90 10.40
N GLY A 135 -3.25 -5.66 9.41
CA GLY A 135 -4.00 -6.72 8.73
C GLY A 135 -4.81 -6.29 7.51
N GLY A 136 -4.65 -5.04 7.05
CA GLY A 136 -5.11 -4.57 5.75
C GLY A 136 -6.62 -4.66 5.48
N LYS A 137 -7.45 -4.77 6.52
CA LYS A 137 -8.91 -4.92 6.42
C LYS A 137 -9.61 -4.11 7.52
N LEU A 138 -9.97 -2.87 7.23
CA LEU A 138 -11.12 -2.26 7.90
C LEU A 138 -12.39 -2.68 7.16
N PRO A 139 -13.50 -3.02 7.84
CA PRO A 139 -14.78 -3.19 7.16
C PRO A 139 -15.10 -1.91 6.40
N THR A 140 -15.21 -2.05 5.09
CA THR A 140 -15.69 -1.05 4.12
C THR A 140 -17.19 -0.84 4.35
N LYS A 141 -17.56 -0.33 5.53
CA LYS A 141 -18.85 0.36 5.66
C LYS A 141 -18.61 1.79 5.25
N ASP A 142 -18.87 2.02 3.97
CA ASP A 142 -19.35 3.30 3.46
C ASP A 142 -20.52 3.78 4.35
N PRO A 143 -20.41 4.94 5.02
CA PRO A 143 -21.55 5.57 5.68
C PRO A 143 -22.36 6.47 4.73
N LEU A 144 -22.07 6.49 3.42
CA LEU A 144 -22.67 7.41 2.45
C LEU A 144 -23.38 6.70 1.28
N LYS A 145 -24.24 5.74 1.61
CA LYS A 145 -25.38 5.37 0.76
C LYS A 145 -26.67 5.48 1.53
#